data_AF-A0A9D6ZZ75-F1
#
_entry.id   AF-A0A9D6ZZ75-F1
#
_cell.length_a   1.000
_cell.length_b   1.000
_cell.length_c   1.000
_cell.angle_alpha   90.00
_cell.angle_beta   90.00
_cell.angle_gamma   90.00
#
_symmetry.space_group_name_H-M   'P 1'
#
loop_
_entity.id
_entity.type
_entity.pdbx_description
1 polymer ?
#
loop_
_entity_poly.entity_id
_entity_poly.type
_entity_poly.pdbx_seq_one_letter_code
_entity_poly.pdbx_strand_id
1 'polypeptide(L)'
;MNGTLITIAVPEQAMRRANDVAARTHQRVEEVLTRWLDWAAEEIPVETLPDDDLLVLCEMQMSERQQQELSDLLAENREGLLDSTHQTRLDELMQIYRRGLVRKAQAIQVAVRRGLRASLYPVAS
;
A
#
# COMPACT_ATOMS: atom_id res chain seq x y z
N MET A 1 7.78 3.69 11.29
CA MET A 1 6.84 2.60 10.97
C MET A 1 6.02 2.32 12.21
N ASN A 2 4.72 2.62 12.21
CA ASN A 2 3.82 2.18 13.28
C ASN A 2 3.23 0.84 12.85
N GLY A 3 3.74 -0.26 13.40
CA GLY A 3 3.18 -1.59 13.25
C GLY A 3 2.77 -2.10 14.63
N THR A 4 1.64 -2.80 14.71
CA THR A 4 1.19 -3.43 15.96
C THR A 4 1.51 -4.92 15.92
N LEU A 5 2.18 -5.43 16.96
CA LEU A 5 2.45 -6.86 17.12
C LEU A 5 1.19 -7.56 17.61
N ILE A 6 0.67 -8.47 16.80
CA ILE A 6 -0.45 -9.34 17.14
C ILE A 6 -0.04 -10.79 16.98
N THR A 7 -0.53 -11.67 17.85
CA THR A 7 -0.38 -13.12 17.70
C THR A 7 -1.65 -13.68 17.08
N ILE A 8 -1.52 -14.36 15.95
CA ILE A 8 -2.64 -14.98 15.23
C ILE A 8 -2.39 -16.47 15.06
N ALA A 9 -3.47 -17.26 15.14
CA ALA A 9 -3.43 -18.66 14.74
C ALA A 9 -3.64 -18.75 13.22
N VAL A 10 -2.59 -19.11 12.48
CA VAL A 10 -2.65 -19.23 11.02
C VAL A 10 -3.11 -20.64 10.63
N PRO A 11 -4.13 -20.80 9.76
CA PRO A 11 -4.55 -22.11 9.29
C PRO A 11 -3.40 -22.90 8.65
N GLU A 12 -3.31 -24.20 8.92
CA GLU A 12 -2.21 -25.05 8.47
C GLU A 12 -2.00 -25.00 6.95
N GLN A 13 -3.10 -24.94 6.17
CA GLN A 13 -3.02 -24.83 4.72
C GLN A 13 -2.40 -23.50 4.26
N ALA A 14 -2.69 -22.39 4.93
CA ALA A 14 -2.09 -21.09 4.63
C ALA A 14 -0.60 -21.10 4.99
N MET A 15 -0.22 -21.69 6.13
CA MET A 15 1.19 -21.85 6.51
C MET A 15 1.97 -22.72 5.52
N ARG A 16 1.40 -23.83 5.03
CA ARG A 16 2.05 -24.66 4.00
C ARG A 16 2.37 -23.85 2.75
N ARG A 17 1.38 -23.11 2.23
CA ARG A 17 1.58 -22.25 1.05
C ARG A 17 2.58 -21.13 1.29
N ALA A 18 2.55 -20.50 2.45
CA ALA A 18 3.48 -19.42 2.78
C ALA A 18 4.93 -19.93 2.81
N ASN A 19 5.17 -21.12 3.37
CA ASN A 19 6.48 -21.77 3.35
C ASN A 19 6.95 -22.12 1.94
N ASP A 20 6.06 -22.65 1.09
CA ASP A 20 6.40 -22.96 -0.31
C ASP A 20 6.86 -21.71 -1.07
N VAL A 21 6.17 -20.58 -0.86
CA VAL A 21 6.53 -19.30 -1.47
C VAL A 21 7.83 -18.77 -0.89
N ALA A 22 7.99 -18.77 0.43
CA ALA A 22 9.20 -18.33 1.12
C ALA A 22 10.44 -19.08 0.63
N ALA A 23 10.35 -20.41 0.46
CA ALA A 23 11.42 -21.24 -0.06
C ALA A 23 11.79 -20.88 -1.51
N ARG A 24 10.80 -20.58 -2.36
CA ARG A 24 11.03 -20.19 -3.76
C ARG A 24 11.63 -18.79 -3.89
N THR A 25 11.20 -17.85 -3.05
CA THR A 25 11.63 -16.44 -3.12
C THR A 25 12.83 -16.14 -2.23
N HIS A 26 13.36 -17.13 -1.49
CA HIS A 26 14.44 -16.96 -0.50
C HIS A 26 14.12 -15.88 0.54
N GLN A 27 12.85 -15.79 0.94
CA GLN A 27 12.36 -14.84 1.93
C GLN A 27 11.97 -15.57 3.21
N ARG A 28 11.84 -14.81 4.29
CA ARG A 28 11.28 -15.34 5.54
C ARG A 28 9.76 -15.50 5.42
N VAL A 29 9.19 -16.49 6.09
CA VAL A 29 7.75 -16.76 6.01
C VAL A 29 6.91 -15.60 6.55
N GLU A 30 7.42 -14.88 7.54
CA GLU A 30 6.81 -13.69 8.13
C GLU A 30 6.68 -12.54 7.12
N GLU A 31 7.67 -12.37 6.24
CA GLU A 31 7.63 -11.36 5.18
C GLU A 31 6.60 -11.71 4.10
N VAL A 32 6.48 -13.00 3.77
CA VAL A 32 5.44 -13.49 2.87
C VAL A 32 4.04 -13.27 3.47
N LEU A 33 3.84 -13.62 4.74
CA LEU A 33 2.56 -13.43 5.43
C LEU A 33 2.20 -11.95 5.58
N THR A 34 3.18 -11.09 5.92
CA THR A 34 2.96 -9.63 6.00
C THR A 34 2.48 -9.08 4.67
N ARG A 35 3.14 -9.45 3.57
CA ARG A 35 2.74 -9.04 2.22
C ARG A 35 1.33 -9.51 1.85
N TRP A 36 0.94 -10.72 2.25
CA TRP A 36 -0.43 -11.21 2.01
C TRP A 36 -1.46 -10.44 2.84
N LEU A 37 -1.14 -10.06 4.08
CA LEU A 37 -1.98 -9.20 4.90
C LEU A 37 -2.13 -7.81 4.28
N ASP A 38 -1.05 -7.24 3.74
CA ASP A 38 -1.09 -5.97 3.01
C ASP A 38 -2.04 -6.07 1.80
N TRP A 39 -1.93 -7.14 1.01
CA TRP A 39 -2.83 -7.37 -0.13
C TRP A 39 -4.29 -7.55 0.30
N ALA A 40 -4.55 -8.32 1.35
CA ALA A 40 -5.90 -8.50 1.86
C ALA A 40 -6.49 -7.18 2.37
N ALA A 41 -5.69 -6.37 3.08
CA ALA A 41 -6.08 -5.04 3.52
C ALA A 41 -6.37 -4.10 2.35
N GLU A 42 -5.70 -4.29 1.21
CA GLU A 42 -5.94 -3.56 -0.04
C GLU A 42 -7.22 -4.01 -0.77
N GLU A 43 -7.75 -5.20 -0.51
CA GLU A 43 -9.00 -5.67 -1.13
C GLU A 43 -10.26 -5.23 -0.37
N ILE A 44 -10.13 -4.79 0.89
CA ILE A 44 -11.27 -4.30 1.68
C ILE A 44 -11.88 -3.07 0.99
N PRO A 45 -13.19 -3.07 0.66
CA PRO A 45 -13.85 -1.89 0.12
C PRO A 45 -13.80 -0.72 1.09
N VAL A 46 -13.41 0.45 0.59
CA VAL A 46 -13.25 1.67 1.40
C VAL A 46 -14.57 2.06 2.09
N GLU A 47 -15.70 1.79 1.45
CA GLU A 47 -17.05 2.03 1.96
C GLU A 47 -17.40 1.20 3.21
N THR A 48 -16.65 0.14 3.49
CA THR A 48 -16.88 -0.74 4.66
C THR A 48 -15.97 -0.41 5.85
N LEU A 49 -14.97 0.46 5.65
CA LEU A 49 -14.06 0.84 6.72
C LEU A 49 -14.78 1.60 7.83
N PRO A 50 -14.44 1.35 9.12
CA PRO A 50 -14.80 2.22 10.23
C PRO A 50 -14.30 3.66 10.00
N ASP A 51 -14.94 4.64 10.64
CA ASP A 51 -14.63 6.05 10.42
C ASP A 51 -13.18 6.42 10.79
N ASP A 52 -12.65 5.87 11.88
CA ASP A 52 -11.25 6.10 12.30
C ASP A 52 -10.26 5.57 11.26
N ASP A 53 -10.44 4.33 10.80
CA ASP A 53 -9.59 3.70 9.78
C ASP A 53 -9.70 4.44 8.43
N LEU A 54 -10.90 4.90 8.08
CA LEU A 54 -11.15 5.70 6.89
C LEU A 54 -10.42 7.04 6.95
N LEU A 55 -10.42 7.72 8.10
CA LEU A 55 -9.70 8.97 8.30
C LEU A 55 -8.19 8.78 8.22
N VAL A 56 -7.66 7.69 8.80
CA VAL A 56 -6.25 7.31 8.65
C VAL A 56 -5.90 7.08 7.18
N LEU A 57 -6.75 6.38 6.43
CA LEU A 57 -6.55 6.13 5.01
C LEU A 57 -6.58 7.41 4.17
N CYS A 58 -7.36 8.42 4.58
CA CYS A 58 -7.33 9.73 3.92
C CYS A 58 -5.99 10.45 4.09
N GLU A 59 -5.25 10.18 5.17
CA GLU A 59 -3.93 10.75 5.43
C GLU A 59 -2.79 9.89 4.88
N MET A 60 -3.09 8.76 4.24
CA MET A 60 -2.09 7.85 3.71
C MET A 60 -1.11 8.56 2.77
N GLN A 61 0.16 8.26 2.96
CA GLN A 61 1.27 8.72 2.12
C GLN A 61 2.24 7.55 1.89
N MET A 62 2.93 7.58 0.76
CA MET A 62 4.08 6.70 0.53
C MET A 62 5.13 6.98 1.61
N SER A 63 5.84 5.95 2.08
CA SER A 63 6.86 6.18 3.11
C SER A 63 7.98 7.07 2.56
N GLU A 64 8.55 7.93 3.41
CA GLU A 64 9.64 8.85 3.02
C GLU A 64 10.79 8.14 2.31
N ARG A 65 11.19 6.97 2.83
CA ARG A 65 12.23 6.14 2.21
C ARG A 65 11.85 5.70 0.79
N GLN A 66 10.63 5.19 0.60
CA GLN A 66 10.17 4.77 -0.74
C GLN A 66 10.00 5.98 -1.67
N GLN A 67 9.58 7.12 -1.14
CA GLN A 67 9.39 8.35 -1.92
C GLN A 67 10.74 8.93 -2.36
N GLN A 68 11.76 8.89 -1.50
CA GLN A 68 13.13 9.24 -1.87
C GLN A 68 13.67 8.28 -2.93
N GLU A 69 13.55 6.98 -2.70
CA GLU A 69 13.96 5.93 -3.65
C GLU A 69 13.28 6.11 -5.03
N LEU A 70 11.98 6.41 -5.03
CA LEU A 70 11.23 6.70 -6.25
C LEU A 70 11.74 7.97 -6.94
N SER A 71 12.04 9.03 -6.19
CA SER A 71 12.57 10.28 -6.72
C SER A 71 13.92 10.06 -7.40
N ASP A 72 14.82 9.31 -6.77
CA ASP A 72 16.16 9.02 -7.28
C ASP A 72 16.08 8.19 -8.58
N LEU A 73 15.29 7.12 -8.57
CA LEU A 73 15.09 6.27 -9.76
C LEU A 73 14.43 7.03 -10.92
N LEU A 74 13.51 7.97 -10.64
CA LEU A 74 12.92 8.82 -11.66
C LEU A 74 13.94 9.81 -12.26
N ALA A 75 14.89 10.29 -11.46
CA ALA A 75 15.97 11.14 -11.94
C ALA A 75 16.90 10.35 -12.88
N GLU A 76 17.34 9.16 -12.45
CA GLU A 76 18.17 8.27 -13.26
C GLU A 76 17.47 7.82 -14.56
N ASN A 77 16.15 7.56 -14.51
CA ASN A 77 15.37 7.22 -15.70
C ASN A 77 15.39 8.32 -16.75
N ARG A 78 15.29 9.59 -16.32
CA ARG A 78 15.33 10.76 -17.23
C ARG A 78 16.68 10.89 -17.93
N GLU A 79 17.75 10.46 -17.27
CA GLU A 79 19.11 10.45 -17.80
C GLU A 79 19.43 9.19 -18.62
N GLY A 80 18.51 8.21 -18.67
CA GLY A 80 18.68 6.95 -19.39
C GLY A 80 19.70 6.01 -18.74
N LEU A 81 19.93 6.16 -17.44
CA LEU A 81 20.97 5.45 -16.68
C LEU A 81 20.47 4.19 -15.96
N LEU A 82 19.17 3.88 -16.06
CA LEU A 82 18.59 2.72 -15.40
C LEU A 82 19.02 1.41 -16.07
N ASP A 83 19.55 0.50 -15.26
CA ASP A 83 19.64 -0.91 -15.64
C ASP A 83 18.29 -1.62 -15.45
N SER A 84 18.22 -2.89 -15.89
CA SER A 84 17.00 -3.70 -15.82
C SER A 84 16.50 -3.95 -14.40
N THR A 85 17.39 -4.00 -13.41
CA THR A 85 17.03 -4.24 -12.00
C THR A 85 16.39 -3.00 -11.42
N HIS A 86 17.02 -1.84 -11.63
CA HIS A 86 16.50 -0.56 -11.20
C HIS A 86 15.22 -0.18 -11.93
N GLN A 87 15.06 -0.56 -13.21
CA GLN A 87 13.80 -0.39 -13.94
C GLN A 87 12.66 -1.22 -13.35
N THR A 88 12.92 -2.50 -13.03
CA THR A 88 11.95 -3.34 -12.33
C THR A 88 11.54 -2.72 -10.99
N ARG A 89 12.52 -2.18 -10.25
CA ARG A 89 12.28 -1.54 -8.97
C ARG A 89 11.46 -0.24 -9.10
N LEU A 90 11.74 0.57 -10.11
CA LEU A 90 10.96 1.76 -10.42
C LEU A 90 9.50 1.41 -10.71
N ASP A 91 9.26 0.36 -11.50
CA ASP A 91 7.91 -0.09 -11.82
C ASP A 91 7.14 -0.55 -10.57
N GLU A 92 7.79 -1.29 -9.66
CA GLU A 92 7.21 -1.66 -8.35
C GLU A 92 6.80 -0.43 -7.53
N LEU A 93 7.69 0.55 -7.40
CA LEU A 93 7.43 1.77 -6.63
C LEU A 93 6.31 2.61 -7.27
N MET A 94 6.28 2.69 -8.60
CA MET A 94 5.21 3.37 -9.34
C MET A 94 3.86 2.67 -9.15
N GLN A 95 3.82 1.34 -9.09
CA GLN A 95 2.59 0.59 -8.80
C GLN A 95 2.07 0.90 -7.39
N ILE A 96 2.95 0.89 -6.38
CA ILE A 96 2.62 1.25 -4.99
C ILE A 96 2.07 2.68 -4.94
N TYR A 97 2.77 3.63 -5.55
CA TYR A 97 2.38 5.04 -5.58
C TYR A 97 1.00 5.25 -6.18
N ARG A 98 0.77 4.75 -7.40
CA ARG A 98 -0.52 4.90 -8.12
C ARG A 98 -1.67 4.29 -7.35
N ARG A 99 -1.48 3.08 -6.82
CA ARG A 99 -2.49 2.40 -6.01
C ARG A 99 -2.81 3.18 -4.75
N GLY A 100 -1.79 3.70 -4.07
CA GLY A 100 -1.95 4.53 -2.89
C GLY A 100 -2.79 5.77 -3.16
N LEU A 101 -2.54 6.46 -4.28
CA LEU A 101 -3.32 7.63 -4.69
C LEU A 101 -4.79 7.30 -4.93
N VAL A 102 -5.09 6.21 -5.66
CA VAL A 102 -6.47 5.81 -5.95
C VAL A 102 -7.23 5.53 -4.65
N ARG A 103 -6.62 4.76 -3.75
CA ARG A 103 -7.25 4.35 -2.49
C ARG A 103 -7.48 5.56 -1.57
N LYS A 104 -6.53 6.49 -1.52
CA LYS A 104 -6.67 7.77 -0.81
C LYS A 104 -7.80 8.62 -1.37
N ALA A 105 -7.91 8.73 -2.70
CA ALA A 105 -8.98 9.50 -3.35
C ALA A 105 -10.37 8.91 -3.03
N GLN A 106 -10.50 7.58 -3.08
CA GLN A 106 -11.72 6.88 -2.66
C GLN A 106 -12.04 7.15 -1.19
N ALA A 107 -11.05 7.07 -0.30
CA ALA A 107 -11.22 7.35 1.13
C ALA A 107 -11.73 8.77 1.38
N ILE A 108 -11.14 9.76 0.73
CA ILE A 108 -11.58 11.16 0.81
C ILE A 108 -13.03 11.29 0.34
N GLN A 109 -13.39 10.67 -0.79
CA GLN A 109 -14.75 10.72 -1.31
C GLN A 109 -15.77 10.12 -0.33
N VAL A 110 -15.46 8.97 0.28
CA VAL A 110 -16.33 8.33 1.27
C VAL A 110 -16.39 9.16 2.56
N ALA A 111 -15.27 9.71 3.02
CA ALA A 111 -15.22 10.57 4.20
C ALA A 111 -16.06 11.84 4.03
N VAL A 112 -16.03 12.46 2.85
CA VAL A 112 -16.91 13.59 2.50
C VAL A 112 -18.38 13.15 2.47
N ARG A 113 -18.69 12.01 1.85
CA ARG A 113 -20.05 11.47 1.79
C ARG A 113 -20.64 11.16 3.17
N ARG A 114 -19.79 10.72 4.11
CA ARG A 114 -20.15 10.45 5.51
C ARG A 114 -20.13 11.70 6.41
N GLY A 115 -19.70 12.86 5.90
CA GLY A 115 -19.60 14.10 6.68
C GLY A 115 -18.41 14.17 7.64
N LEU A 116 -17.42 13.29 7.49
CA LEU A 116 -16.21 13.23 8.33
C LEU A 116 -15.14 14.25 7.90
N ARG A 117 -15.19 14.71 6.64
CA ARG A 117 -14.30 15.74 6.08
C ARG A 117 -15.10 16.72 5.22
N ALA A 118 -14.66 17.98 5.21
CA ALA A 118 -15.19 18.96 4.27
C ALA A 118 -14.84 18.58 2.83
N SER A 119 -15.77 18.81 1.91
CA SER A 119 -15.51 18.64 0.48
C SER A 119 -14.38 19.57 0.04
N LEU A 120 -13.42 19.04 -0.71
CA LEU A 120 -12.35 19.83 -1.34
C LEU A 120 -12.87 20.66 -2.53
N TYR A 121 -14.08 20.39 -3.00
CA TYR A 121 -14.77 21.17 -4.02
C TYR A 121 -16.07 21.74 -3.44
N PRO A 122 -16.29 23.07 -3.49
CA PRO A 122 -17.57 23.64 -3.10
C PRO A 122 -18.65 23.13 -4.05
N VAL A 123 -19.74 22.63 -3.48
CA VAL A 123 -20.93 22.31 -4.28
C VAL A 123 -21.49 23.67 -4.73
N ALA A 124 -21.49 23.94 -6.02
CA ALA A 124 -22.11 25.14 -6.55
C ALA A 124 -23.60 25.12 -6.16
N SER A 125 -24.01 26.15 -5.41
CA SER A 125 -25.41 26.41 -5.03
C SER A 125 -26.28 26.73 -6.24
#